data_AF-A0A843JPA3-F1
#
_entry.id   AF-A0A843JPA3-F1
#
_cell.length_a   1.000
_cell.length_b   1.000
_cell.length_c   1.000
_cell.angle_alpha   90.00
_cell.angle_beta   90.00
_cell.angle_gamma   90.00
#
_symmetry.space_group_name_H-M   'P 1'
#
loop_
_entity.id
_entity.type
_entity.pdbx_description
1 polymer ?
#
loop_
_entity_poly.entity_id
_entity_poly.type
_entity_poly.pdbx_seq_one_letter_code
_entity_poly.pdbx_strand_id
1 'polypeptide(L)'
;MTDDEIRFCYKCGASLPEGSDFCPECGASIRNNGTTQRTETAARPASGLKKDLGAIPILIMVYGILAIIGALLTLLVGASLETMIDTFREFVKEGVISQDEFDQLMNMLGLVDEAAIQAVKTKFIAEGAILALSGILALISANFCSKLQNFRAALTCCMVASGVTLFMMVFLDPTGIILAIVGFIISYLIYQKKDLFTS
;
A
#
# COMPACT_ATOMS: atom_id res chain seq x y z
N MET A 1 63.64 19.72 16.33
CA MET A 1 62.72 20.35 17.30
C MET A 1 61.39 19.67 17.09
N THR A 2 61.08 18.65 17.89
CA THR A 2 59.82 17.91 17.84
C THR A 2 59.00 18.37 19.05
N ASP A 3 57.87 19.03 18.80
CA ASP A 3 56.82 19.24 19.81
C ASP A 3 56.16 17.87 20.04
N ASP A 4 56.49 17.21 21.14
CA ASP A 4 55.75 16.04 21.64
C ASP A 4 54.40 16.54 22.17
N GLU A 5 53.36 16.41 21.37
CA GLU A 5 52.00 16.79 21.74
C GLU A 5 51.44 15.76 22.74
N ILE A 6 51.64 16.01 24.05
CA ILE A 6 51.11 15.18 25.12
C ILE A 6 49.58 15.19 25.05
N ARG A 7 48.97 14.04 24.73
CA ARG A 7 47.52 13.87 24.70
C ARG A 7 47.02 13.34 26.04
N PHE A 8 45.82 13.75 26.43
CA PHE A 8 45.17 13.25 27.65
C PHE A 8 43.92 12.44 27.31
N CYS A 9 43.63 11.42 28.11
CA CYS A 9 42.44 10.62 27.97
C CYS A 9 41.20 11.45 28.34
N TYR A 10 40.23 11.54 27.42
CA TYR A 10 38.96 12.23 27.65
C TYR A 10 38.12 11.63 28.79
N LYS A 11 38.37 10.36 29.17
CA LYS A 11 37.56 9.63 30.16
C LYS A 11 38.12 9.74 31.58
N CYS A 12 39.43 9.70 31.76
CA CYS A 12 40.06 9.70 33.10
C CYS A 12 41.10 10.81 33.31
N GLY A 13 41.46 11.56 32.27
CA GLY A 13 42.47 12.63 32.35
C GLY A 13 43.92 12.14 32.40
N ALA A 14 44.17 10.84 32.28
CA ALA A 14 45.54 10.30 32.26
C ALA A 14 46.30 10.72 30.99
N SER A 15 47.60 10.95 31.11
CA SER A 15 48.49 11.21 29.96
C SER A 15 48.59 9.96 29.08
N LEU A 16 48.43 10.13 27.78
CA LEU A 16 48.45 9.08 26.77
C LEU A 16 49.81 9.07 26.08
N PRO A 17 50.49 7.91 26.02
CA PRO A 17 51.71 7.77 25.25
C PRO A 17 51.41 7.86 23.74
N GLU A 18 52.40 8.32 22.97
CA GLU A 18 52.27 8.48 21.52
C GLU A 18 51.94 7.14 20.84
N GLY A 19 50.95 7.17 19.94
CA GLY A 19 50.51 5.97 19.22
C GLY A 19 49.66 4.98 20.03
N SER A 20 49.20 5.34 21.23
CA SER A 20 48.30 4.48 22.00
C SER A 20 46.90 4.40 21.38
N ASP A 21 46.47 3.18 21.05
CA ASP A 21 45.11 2.90 20.56
C ASP A 21 44.07 2.85 21.71
N PHE A 22 44.53 2.61 22.93
CA PHE A 22 43.71 2.51 24.14
C PHE A 22 44.43 3.14 25.35
N CYS A 23 43.67 3.69 26.29
CA CYS A 23 44.18 4.24 27.53
C CYS A 23 44.59 3.10 28.49
N PRO A 24 45.85 3.03 28.94
CA PRO A 24 46.33 1.97 29.84
C PRO A 24 45.70 2.05 31.25
N GLU A 25 45.29 3.24 31.69
CA GLU A 25 44.71 3.46 33.02
C GLU A 25 43.24 3.05 33.11
N CYS A 26 42.45 3.25 32.05
CA CYS A 26 41.00 3.05 32.10
C CYS A 26 40.40 2.20 30.97
N GLY A 27 41.23 1.76 30.02
CA GLY A 27 40.84 0.94 28.88
C GLY A 27 40.05 1.66 27.77
N ALA A 28 39.93 2.99 27.81
CA ALA A 28 39.19 3.75 26.79
C ALA A 28 39.92 3.78 25.44
N SER A 29 39.23 3.49 24.33
CA SER A 29 39.79 3.58 22.97
C SER A 29 40.05 5.02 22.55
N ILE A 30 41.23 5.28 21.95
CA ILE A 30 41.73 6.61 21.56
C ILE A 30 41.76 6.77 20.03
N ARG A 31 41.57 5.69 19.25
CA ARG A 31 41.48 5.78 17.78
C ARG A 31 40.22 6.53 17.33
N ASN A 32 40.45 7.81 17.04
CA ASN A 32 39.85 8.65 16.01
C ASN A 32 38.35 8.45 15.71
N ASN A 33 37.56 9.40 16.21
CA ASN A 33 36.39 10.01 15.58
C ASN A 33 35.97 9.46 14.20
N GLY A 34 35.28 8.33 14.23
CA GLY A 34 34.57 7.75 13.10
C GLY A 34 33.42 6.92 13.61
N THR A 35 32.42 7.60 14.18
CA THR A 35 31.05 7.07 14.38
C THR A 35 30.99 5.61 14.83
N THR A 36 31.43 5.31 16.05
CA THR A 36 30.70 4.28 16.78
C THR A 36 29.40 4.94 17.24
N GLN A 37 28.44 5.03 16.31
CA GLN A 37 27.04 4.95 16.69
C GLN A 37 26.86 3.56 17.33
N ARG A 38 27.30 3.43 18.57
CA ARG A 38 26.42 2.83 19.55
C ARG A 38 25.41 3.93 19.79
N THR A 39 24.43 4.04 18.88
CA THR A 39 23.17 4.68 19.24
C THR A 39 22.64 3.79 20.33
N GLU A 40 22.97 4.20 21.55
CA GLU A 40 22.18 3.92 22.72
C GLU A 40 20.73 3.95 22.29
N THR A 41 20.04 2.92 22.72
CA THR A 41 18.60 2.78 22.83
C THR A 41 18.02 3.94 23.66
N ALA A 42 18.30 5.18 23.30
CA ALA A 42 17.50 6.33 23.62
C ALA A 42 16.25 6.16 22.75
N ALA A 43 15.14 5.82 23.39
CA ALA A 43 13.85 5.68 22.75
C ALA A 43 13.61 6.90 21.83
N ARG A 44 13.78 6.71 20.51
CA ARG A 44 13.42 7.73 19.54
C ARG A 44 11.92 8.00 19.75
N PRO A 45 11.49 9.26 19.95
CA PRO A 45 10.07 9.54 20.10
C PRO A 45 9.35 9.03 18.85
N ALA A 46 8.23 8.33 19.04
CA ALA A 46 7.46 7.70 17.97
C ALA A 46 7.07 8.66 16.82
N SER A 47 7.06 9.97 17.09
CA SER A 47 6.84 11.04 16.10
C SER A 47 7.95 11.14 15.04
N GLY A 48 9.21 10.86 15.38
CA GLY A 48 10.32 10.84 14.43
C GLY A 48 10.27 9.64 13.48
N LEU A 49 9.76 8.50 13.99
CA LEU A 49 9.64 7.24 13.25
C LEU A 49 8.56 7.31 12.14
N LYS A 50 7.47 8.06 12.37
CA LYS A 50 6.48 8.37 11.34
C LYS A 50 7.04 9.22 10.20
N LYS A 51 8.00 10.12 10.51
CA LYS A 51 8.63 10.99 9.52
C LYS A 51 9.51 10.18 8.55
N ASP A 52 10.15 9.12 9.04
CA ASP A 52 11.00 8.21 8.25
C ASP A 52 10.18 7.27 7.34
N LEU A 53 8.90 7.02 7.67
CA LEU A 53 7.94 6.29 6.81
C LEU A 53 7.36 7.17 5.69
N GLY A 54 7.44 8.49 5.83
CA GLY A 54 7.06 9.46 4.81
C GLY A 54 5.59 9.36 4.39
N ALA A 55 5.34 9.50 3.09
CA ALA A 55 3.99 9.51 2.51
C ALA A 55 3.37 8.12 2.31
N ILE A 56 4.07 7.03 2.62
CA ILE A 56 3.61 5.65 2.37
C ILE A 56 2.21 5.37 2.97
N PRO A 57 1.94 5.59 4.28
CA PRO A 57 0.60 5.31 4.83
C PRO A 57 -0.50 6.20 4.24
N ILE A 58 -0.17 7.42 3.82
CA ILE A 58 -1.11 8.33 3.15
C ILE A 58 -1.46 7.78 1.77
N LEU A 59 -0.47 7.32 1.00
CA LEU A 59 -0.69 6.71 -0.31
C LEU A 59 -1.57 5.44 -0.20
N ILE A 60 -1.34 4.59 0.80
CA ILE A 60 -2.17 3.40 1.06
C ILE A 60 -3.61 3.81 1.39
N MET A 61 -3.78 4.83 2.22
CA MET A 61 -5.10 5.31 2.61
C MET A 61 -5.85 5.90 1.41
N VAL A 62 -5.21 6.76 0.62
CA VAL A 62 -5.81 7.36 -0.59
C VAL A 62 -6.20 6.27 -1.58
N TYR A 63 -5.31 5.30 -1.83
CA TYR A 63 -5.58 4.17 -2.69
C TYR A 63 -6.76 3.33 -2.19
N GLY A 64 -6.81 3.00 -0.89
CA GLY A 64 -7.90 2.25 -0.29
C GLY A 64 -9.25 2.97 -0.41
N ILE A 65 -9.27 4.30 -0.25
CA ILE A 65 -10.47 5.12 -0.44
C ILE A 65 -10.91 5.09 -1.90
N LEU A 66 -9.98 5.30 -2.85
CA LEU A 66 -10.28 5.25 -4.29
C LEU A 66 -10.82 3.88 -4.70
N ALA A 67 -10.27 2.79 -4.16
CA ALA A 67 -10.77 1.43 -4.39
C ALA A 67 -12.21 1.26 -3.89
N ILE A 68 -12.54 1.78 -2.70
CA ILE A 68 -13.91 1.74 -2.16
C ILE A 68 -14.87 2.58 -3.02
N ILE A 69 -14.46 3.76 -3.46
CA ILE A 69 -15.27 4.60 -4.35
C ILE A 69 -15.53 3.85 -5.66
N GLY A 70 -14.48 3.30 -6.27
CA GLY A 70 -14.60 2.46 -7.48
C GLY A 70 -15.57 1.29 -7.26
N ALA A 71 -15.43 0.58 -6.14
CA ALA A 71 -16.30 -0.54 -5.79
C ALA A 71 -17.78 -0.13 -5.68
N LEU A 72 -18.06 1.01 -5.04
CA LEU A 72 -19.42 1.55 -4.92
C LEU A 72 -20.00 1.92 -6.28
N LEU A 73 -19.19 2.54 -7.16
CA LEU A 73 -19.62 2.87 -8.53
C LEU A 73 -19.91 1.61 -9.34
N THR A 74 -19.03 0.61 -9.30
CA THR A 74 -19.22 -0.67 -10.00
C THR A 74 -20.46 -1.41 -9.50
N LEU A 75 -20.67 -1.45 -8.17
CA LEU A 75 -21.88 -2.02 -7.57
C LEU A 75 -23.15 -1.28 -8.00
N LEU A 76 -23.09 0.06 -8.04
CA LEU A 76 -24.22 0.89 -8.47
C LEU A 76 -24.59 0.62 -9.93
N VAL A 77 -23.59 0.51 -10.81
CA VAL A 77 -23.79 0.17 -12.23
C VAL A 77 -24.38 -1.23 -12.37
N GLY A 78 -23.83 -2.23 -11.67
CA GLY A 78 -24.35 -3.60 -11.69
C GLY A 78 -25.78 -3.71 -11.17
N ALA A 79 -26.12 -2.96 -10.11
CA ALA A 79 -27.47 -2.91 -9.57
C ALA A 79 -28.48 -2.22 -10.50
N SER A 80 -28.01 -1.23 -11.27
CA SER A 80 -28.86 -0.43 -12.16
C SER A 80 -28.98 -1.00 -13.58
N LEU A 81 -28.24 -2.06 -13.92
CA LEU A 81 -28.14 -2.60 -15.28
C LEU A 81 -29.50 -3.04 -15.85
N GLU A 82 -30.30 -3.77 -15.08
CA GLU A 82 -31.63 -4.24 -15.50
C GLU A 82 -32.57 -3.06 -15.77
N THR A 83 -32.64 -2.10 -14.83
CA THR A 83 -33.48 -0.90 -14.97
C THR A 83 -33.07 -0.06 -16.18
N MET A 84 -31.77 0.01 -16.47
CA MET A 84 -31.27 0.72 -17.65
C MET A 84 -31.76 0.04 -18.93
N ILE A 85 -31.65 -1.29 -19.03
CA ILE A 85 -32.10 -2.06 -20.19
C ILE A 85 -33.62 -1.94 -20.37
N ASP A 86 -34.40 -2.01 -19.29
CA ASP A 86 -35.85 -1.84 -19.34
C ASP A 86 -36.24 -0.46 -19.85
N THR A 87 -35.55 0.59 -19.38
CA THR A 87 -35.78 1.96 -19.85
C THR A 87 -35.46 2.11 -21.34
N PHE A 88 -34.36 1.49 -21.82
CA PHE A 88 -34.06 1.47 -23.26
C PHE A 88 -35.12 0.71 -24.06
N ARG A 89 -35.62 -0.41 -23.55
CA ARG A 89 -36.70 -1.16 -24.18
C ARG A 89 -37.99 -0.35 -24.26
N GLU A 90 -38.28 0.48 -23.26
CA GLU A 90 -39.39 1.45 -23.28
C GLU A 90 -39.23 2.44 -24.44
N PHE A 91 -38.04 3.03 -24.62
CA PHE A 91 -37.78 3.96 -25.73
C PHE A 91 -37.91 3.32 -27.11
N VAL A 92 -37.56 2.04 -27.25
CA VAL A 92 -37.79 1.28 -28.48
C VAL A 92 -39.29 1.11 -28.74
N LYS A 93 -40.09 0.83 -27.70
CA LYS A 93 -41.55 0.70 -27.83
C LYS A 93 -42.23 2.02 -28.19
N GLU A 94 -41.73 3.14 -27.68
CA GLU A 94 -42.22 4.49 -28.02
C GLU A 94 -41.81 4.92 -29.44
N GLY A 95 -41.00 4.14 -30.14
CA GLY A 95 -40.55 4.43 -31.51
C GLY A 95 -39.47 5.51 -31.59
N VAL A 96 -38.82 5.84 -30.46
CA VAL A 96 -37.70 6.79 -30.41
C VAL A 96 -36.44 6.19 -31.01
N ILE A 97 -36.26 4.86 -30.85
CA ILE A 97 -35.13 4.08 -31.34
C ILE A 97 -35.68 2.92 -32.16
N SER A 98 -35.07 2.62 -33.31
CA SER A 98 -35.49 1.46 -34.10
C SER A 98 -35.06 0.16 -33.41
N GLN A 99 -35.86 -0.90 -33.57
CA GLN A 99 -35.58 -2.20 -32.95
C GLN A 99 -34.24 -2.78 -33.44
N ASP A 100 -33.91 -2.58 -34.72
CA ASP A 100 -32.64 -3.02 -35.30
C ASP A 100 -31.42 -2.32 -34.68
N GLU A 101 -31.51 -1.01 -34.39
CA GLU A 101 -30.44 -0.26 -33.73
C GLU A 101 -30.22 -0.75 -32.29
N PHE A 102 -31.31 -1.05 -31.58
CA PHE A 102 -31.22 -1.59 -30.22
C PHE A 102 -30.57 -2.98 -30.22
N ASP A 103 -30.97 -3.87 -31.13
CA ASP A 103 -30.40 -5.21 -31.23
C ASP A 103 -28.91 -5.15 -31.62
N GLN A 104 -28.51 -4.24 -32.52
CA GLN A 104 -27.09 -4.02 -32.83
C GLN A 104 -26.29 -3.52 -31.62
N LEU A 105 -26.85 -2.57 -30.87
CA LEU A 105 -26.23 -2.06 -29.64
C LEU A 105 -26.03 -3.16 -28.60
N MET A 106 -27.08 -3.96 -28.35
CA MET A 106 -27.02 -5.07 -27.39
C MET A 106 -26.03 -6.15 -27.83
N ASN A 107 -25.94 -6.45 -29.13
CA ASN A 107 -24.92 -7.34 -29.68
C ASN A 107 -23.49 -6.80 -29.49
N MET A 108 -23.28 -5.49 -29.67
CA MET A 108 -21.98 -4.86 -29.45
C MET A 108 -21.53 -4.92 -27.99
N LEU A 109 -22.49 -4.78 -27.06
CA LEU A 109 -22.27 -4.90 -25.62
C LEU A 109 -22.21 -6.38 -25.14
N GLY A 110 -22.53 -7.35 -26.01
CA GLY A 110 -22.59 -8.77 -25.67
C GLY A 110 -23.77 -9.13 -24.75
N LEU A 111 -24.80 -8.29 -24.69
CA LEU A 111 -26.01 -8.44 -23.86
C LEU A 111 -27.17 -9.00 -24.69
N VAL A 112 -26.94 -10.12 -25.36
CA VAL A 112 -27.83 -10.62 -26.42
C VAL A 112 -29.07 -11.35 -25.87
N ASP A 113 -28.93 -11.94 -24.69
CA ASP A 113 -29.95 -12.75 -24.04
C ASP A 113 -29.98 -12.49 -22.52
N GLU A 114 -31.07 -12.90 -21.87
CA GLU A 114 -31.25 -12.75 -20.42
C GLU A 114 -30.13 -13.43 -19.62
N ALA A 115 -29.57 -14.55 -20.12
CA ALA A 115 -28.46 -15.21 -19.45
C ALA A 115 -27.16 -14.40 -19.57
N ALA A 116 -26.89 -13.76 -20.72
CA ALA A 116 -25.77 -12.83 -20.85
C ALA A 116 -25.93 -11.61 -19.93
N ILE A 117 -27.14 -11.05 -19.82
CA ILE A 117 -27.42 -9.93 -18.91
C ILE A 117 -27.16 -10.34 -17.45
N GLN A 118 -27.63 -11.51 -17.02
CA GLN A 118 -27.37 -12.04 -15.68
C GLN A 118 -25.89 -12.33 -15.44
N ALA A 119 -25.17 -12.86 -16.45
CA ALA A 119 -23.75 -13.11 -16.36
C ALA A 119 -22.97 -11.80 -16.21
N VAL A 120 -23.29 -10.77 -16.99
CA VAL A 120 -22.67 -9.44 -16.88
C VAL A 120 -22.98 -8.82 -15.53
N LYS A 121 -24.25 -8.82 -15.10
CA LYS A 121 -24.66 -8.34 -13.77
C LYS A 121 -23.86 -9.02 -12.64
N THR A 122 -23.77 -10.34 -12.68
CA THR A 122 -23.05 -11.12 -11.66
C THR A 122 -21.56 -10.79 -11.66
N LYS A 123 -20.94 -10.55 -12.83
CA LYS A 123 -19.56 -10.09 -12.94
C LYS A 123 -19.35 -8.72 -12.29
N PHE A 124 -20.17 -7.72 -12.63
CA PHE A 124 -20.08 -6.38 -12.03
C PHE A 124 -20.25 -6.41 -10.50
N ILE A 125 -21.21 -7.19 -9.99
CA ILE A 125 -21.44 -7.31 -8.54
C ILE A 125 -20.26 -8.01 -7.86
N ALA A 126 -19.77 -9.11 -8.41
CA ALA A 126 -18.64 -9.85 -7.86
C ALA A 126 -17.36 -8.99 -7.85
N GLU A 127 -17.09 -8.27 -8.94
CA GLU A 127 -15.96 -7.36 -9.05
C GLU A 127 -16.04 -6.23 -8.04
N GLY A 128 -17.19 -5.57 -7.92
CA GLY A 128 -17.42 -4.53 -6.93
C GLY A 128 -17.20 -5.04 -5.49
N ALA A 129 -17.69 -6.25 -5.17
CA ALA A 129 -17.51 -6.85 -3.85
C ALA A 129 -16.02 -7.16 -3.54
N ILE A 130 -15.28 -7.71 -4.51
CA ILE A 130 -13.85 -8.00 -4.39
C ILE A 130 -13.05 -6.71 -4.19
N LEU A 131 -13.38 -5.65 -4.94
CA LEU A 131 -12.70 -4.36 -4.84
C LEU A 131 -12.98 -3.67 -3.50
N ALA A 132 -14.22 -3.76 -3.01
CA ALA A 132 -14.59 -3.27 -1.69
C ALA A 132 -13.79 -3.99 -0.58
N LEU A 133 -13.71 -5.33 -0.66
CA LEU A 133 -12.94 -6.14 0.28
C LEU A 133 -11.46 -5.69 0.28
N SER A 134 -10.86 -5.58 -0.91
CA SER A 134 -9.46 -5.13 -1.06
C SER A 134 -9.24 -3.73 -0.47
N GLY A 135 -10.14 -2.78 -0.75
CA GLY A 135 -10.08 -1.43 -0.20
C GLY A 135 -10.17 -1.39 1.33
N ILE A 136 -11.07 -2.18 1.93
CA ILE A 136 -11.19 -2.30 3.38
C ILE A 136 -9.90 -2.87 4.00
N LEU A 137 -9.32 -3.92 3.40
CA LEU A 137 -8.04 -4.48 3.86
C LEU A 137 -6.89 -3.46 3.75
N ALA A 138 -6.87 -2.66 2.68
CA ALA A 138 -5.89 -1.59 2.51
C ALA A 138 -6.02 -0.50 3.59
N LEU A 139 -7.25 -0.11 3.96
CA LEU A 139 -7.48 0.84 5.06
C LEU A 139 -7.07 0.28 6.42
N ILE A 140 -7.34 -1.00 6.68
CA ILE A 140 -6.88 -1.69 7.90
C ILE A 140 -5.34 -1.68 7.94
N SER A 141 -4.68 -1.99 6.82
CA SER A 141 -3.23 -1.92 6.69
C SER A 141 -2.69 -0.50 6.94
N ALA A 142 -3.34 0.53 6.38
CA ALA A 142 -2.95 1.93 6.59
C ALA A 142 -3.02 2.34 8.06
N ASN A 143 -4.04 1.85 8.80
CA ASN A 143 -4.16 2.10 10.24
C ASN A 143 -3.01 1.45 11.02
N PHE A 144 -2.62 0.22 10.70
CA PHE A 144 -1.45 -0.44 11.30
C PHE A 144 -0.14 0.29 10.96
N CYS A 145 0.07 0.68 9.70
CA CYS A 145 1.22 1.50 9.30
C CYS A 145 1.26 2.85 10.03
N SER A 146 0.11 3.49 10.21
CA SER A 146 0.00 4.77 10.92
C SER A 146 0.28 4.63 12.41
N LYS A 147 0.07 3.46 12.99
CA LYS A 147 0.39 3.17 14.40
C LYS A 147 1.79 2.58 14.58
N LEU A 148 2.50 2.25 13.48
CA LEU A 148 3.79 1.54 13.50
C LEU A 148 3.74 0.25 14.33
N GLN A 149 2.55 -0.37 14.38
CA GLN A 149 2.27 -1.57 15.16
C GLN A 149 2.12 -2.78 14.24
N ASN A 150 2.67 -3.92 14.66
CA ASN A 150 2.48 -5.22 14.03
C ASN A 150 2.78 -5.23 12.52
N PHE A 151 4.06 -5.10 12.16
CA PHE A 151 4.55 -5.17 10.77
C PHE A 151 3.94 -6.32 9.96
N ARG A 152 3.85 -7.51 10.57
CA ARG A 152 3.32 -8.71 9.93
C ARG A 152 1.85 -8.54 9.53
N ALA A 153 1.03 -7.90 10.37
CA ALA A 153 -0.37 -7.65 10.07
C ALA A 153 -0.52 -6.65 8.90
N ALA A 154 0.24 -5.56 8.92
CA ALA A 154 0.22 -4.58 7.83
C ALA A 154 0.63 -5.21 6.48
N LEU A 155 1.74 -5.95 6.47
CA LEU A 155 2.24 -6.58 5.24
C LEU A 155 1.29 -7.67 4.71
N THR A 156 0.76 -8.51 5.60
CA THR A 156 -0.18 -9.57 5.19
C THR A 156 -1.48 -9.01 4.66
N CYS A 157 -2.07 -8.00 5.30
CA CYS A 157 -3.26 -7.33 4.79
C CYS A 157 -3.02 -6.70 3.40
N CYS A 158 -1.87 -6.04 3.19
CA CYS A 158 -1.54 -5.41 1.93
C CYS A 158 -1.28 -6.43 0.80
N MET A 159 -0.56 -7.52 1.10
CA MET A 159 -0.36 -8.61 0.15
C MET A 159 -1.66 -9.33 -0.20
N VAL A 160 -2.52 -9.60 0.78
CA VAL A 160 -3.84 -10.22 0.53
C VAL A 160 -4.70 -9.28 -0.31
N ALA A 161 -4.76 -8.00 0.00
CA ALA A 161 -5.50 -7.02 -0.81
C ALA A 161 -5.02 -6.99 -2.28
N SER A 162 -3.71 -7.04 -2.49
CA SER A 162 -3.09 -7.05 -3.84
C SER A 162 -3.30 -8.37 -4.58
N GLY A 163 -3.26 -9.50 -3.86
CA GLY A 163 -3.55 -10.83 -4.40
C GLY A 163 -5.02 -11.01 -4.78
N VAL A 164 -5.93 -10.43 -3.98
CA VAL A 164 -7.36 -10.40 -4.27
C VAL A 164 -7.65 -9.58 -5.53
N THR A 165 -6.95 -8.47 -5.76
CA THR A 165 -7.07 -7.73 -7.03
C THR A 165 -6.45 -8.46 -8.22
N LEU A 166 -5.44 -9.31 -8.01
CA LEU A 166 -4.94 -10.19 -9.08
C LEU A 166 -5.98 -11.21 -9.52
N PHE A 167 -6.82 -11.68 -8.62
CA PHE A 167 -7.93 -12.58 -8.96
C PHE A 167 -8.92 -11.93 -9.94
N MET A 168 -8.94 -10.60 -10.05
CA MET A 168 -9.73 -9.88 -11.05
C MET A 168 -9.25 -10.11 -12.49
N MET A 169 -8.02 -10.59 -12.72
CA MET A 169 -7.56 -11.01 -14.06
C MET A 169 -8.44 -12.13 -14.67
N VAL A 170 -9.10 -12.94 -13.84
CA VAL A 170 -10.02 -13.99 -14.30
C VAL A 170 -11.18 -13.39 -15.11
N PHE A 171 -11.50 -12.11 -14.89
CA PHE A 171 -12.56 -11.39 -15.59
C PHE A 171 -12.08 -10.55 -16.77
N LEU A 172 -10.80 -10.66 -17.18
CA LEU A 172 -10.15 -9.91 -18.27
C LEU A 172 -10.14 -8.38 -18.09
N ASP A 173 -10.43 -7.87 -16.88
CA ASP A 173 -10.39 -6.43 -16.64
C ASP A 173 -8.95 -5.96 -16.40
N PRO A 174 -8.39 -5.05 -17.22
CA PRO A 174 -7.02 -4.58 -17.08
C PRO A 174 -6.81 -3.74 -15.81
N THR A 175 -7.87 -3.24 -15.19
CA THR A 175 -7.82 -2.35 -14.02
C THR A 175 -7.21 -3.07 -12.81
N GLY A 176 -7.48 -4.38 -12.65
CA GLY A 176 -6.93 -5.19 -11.56
C GLY A 176 -5.39 -5.32 -11.58
N ILE A 177 -4.77 -5.22 -12.77
CA ILE A 177 -3.32 -5.34 -12.94
C ILE A 177 -2.60 -4.13 -12.36
N ILE A 178 -3.10 -2.93 -12.66
CA ILE A 178 -2.52 -1.67 -12.19
C ILE A 178 -2.59 -1.61 -10.66
N LEU A 179 -3.76 -1.94 -10.11
CA LEU A 179 -4.02 -2.03 -8.67
C LEU A 179 -3.08 -3.03 -7.98
N ALA A 180 -2.91 -4.23 -8.56
CA ALA A 180 -1.98 -5.23 -8.05
C ALA A 180 -0.53 -4.76 -8.06
N ILE A 181 -0.06 -4.15 -9.16
CA ILE A 181 1.32 -3.63 -9.27
C ILE A 181 1.57 -2.58 -8.19
N VAL A 182 0.65 -1.62 -8.03
CA VAL A 182 0.74 -0.59 -6.99
C VAL A 182 0.78 -1.23 -5.60
N GLY A 183 -0.09 -2.21 -5.34
CA GLY A 183 -0.13 -2.93 -4.07
C GLY A 183 1.17 -3.71 -3.75
N PHE A 184 1.80 -4.32 -4.76
CA PHE A 184 3.11 -4.97 -4.60
C PHE A 184 4.23 -3.96 -4.34
N ILE A 185 4.25 -2.83 -5.05
CA ILE A 185 5.23 -1.75 -4.82
C ILE A 185 5.12 -1.25 -3.38
N ILE A 186 3.90 -0.97 -2.92
CA ILE A 186 3.64 -0.54 -1.54
C ILE A 186 4.10 -1.60 -0.54
N SER A 187 3.77 -2.88 -0.77
CA SER A 187 4.19 -3.99 0.09
C SER A 187 5.71 -4.08 0.19
N TYR A 188 6.41 -3.88 -0.93
CA TYR A 188 7.88 -3.85 -0.97
C TYR A 188 8.45 -2.65 -0.20
N LEU A 189 7.82 -1.48 -0.28
CA LEU A 189 8.23 -0.29 0.48
C LEU A 189 8.04 -0.49 1.99
N ILE A 190 6.93 -1.11 2.41
CA ILE A 190 6.71 -1.50 3.81
C ILE A 190 7.80 -2.47 4.27
N TYR A 191 8.12 -3.48 3.44
CA TYR A 191 9.16 -4.47 3.75
C TYR A 191 10.55 -3.84 3.94
N GLN A 192 10.92 -2.86 3.10
CA GLN A 192 12.18 -2.13 3.24
C GLN A 192 12.30 -1.36 4.56
N LYS A 193 11.18 -0.97 5.16
CA LYS A 193 11.11 -0.16 6.38
C LYS A 193 10.67 -0.96 7.60
N LYS A 194 10.82 -2.29 7.57
CA LYS A 194 10.40 -3.19 8.67
C LYS A 194 10.97 -2.82 10.03
N ASP A 195 12.17 -2.24 10.07
CA ASP A 195 12.88 -1.89 11.31
C ASP A 195 12.21 -0.72 12.06
N LEU A 196 11.24 -0.03 11.44
CA LEU A 196 10.45 1.05 12.05
C LEU A 196 9.22 0.54 12.83
N PHE A 197 8.87 -0.74 12.69
CA PHE A 197 7.67 -1.28 13.31
C PHE A 197 8.02 -1.95 14.64
N THR A 198 7.14 -1.81 15.62
CA THR A 198 7.24 -2.62 16.84
C THR A 198 6.99 -4.08 16.49
N SER A 199 7.90 -4.96 16.95
CA SER A 199 7.81 -6.41 16.75
C SER A 199 6.58 -7.03 17.38
#